data_AF-A0A1U8KCM1-F1
#
_entry.id   AF-A0A1U8KCM1-F1
#
_cell.length_a   1.000
_cell.length_b   1.000
_cell.length_c   1.000
_cell.angle_alpha   90.00
_cell.angle_beta   90.00
_cell.angle_gamma   90.00
#
_symmetry.space_group_name_H-M   'P 1'
#
loop_
_entity.id
_entity.type
_entity.pdbx_description
1 polymer ?
#
loop_
_entity_poly.entity_id
_entity_poly.type
_entity_poly.pdbx_seq_one_letter_code
_entity_poly.pdbx_strand_id
1 'polypeptide(L)'
;MTNSWRQTRRMKRLAVGLSTTPEYIKWLGRRVNGNIPAPGQGDNQLVEKHVHVVPSELEIIKQDFERRNSELERKIEQIEEERMNLKLDIDVQKLETEGLRKEKRKAKEDLNSLRTDYKRLRLSVRTAGLGKTSEQWRQEVQEEKVKADRWEKRFQEAQKQNKFFERSLSESQNEKDELKARVAELEETIHQYQNRNVVMELQASLSRIEQMKRTVEGLEMALQNCEARIEHLETNEDHQSEQLHYLQDQVARMDHIMGEAVVQIEGVVEHLQTLVIQADILSVKYESELDQGQKLASLLREIKVLSVRAEPYL
;
A
#
# COMPACT_ATOMS: atom_id res chain seq x y z
N MET A 1 -68.06 -5.32 -56.10
CA MET A 1 -69.30 -5.19 -56.93
C MET A 1 -69.03 -5.79 -58.31
N THR A 2 -70.07 -5.92 -59.17
CA THR A 2 -70.04 -6.57 -60.51
C THR A 2 -69.51 -8.02 -60.50
N ASN A 3 -70.31 -9.09 -60.45
CA ASN A 3 -71.66 -9.33 -60.98
C ASN A 3 -71.76 -9.20 -62.51
N SER A 4 -71.20 -10.17 -63.23
CA SER A 4 -71.38 -10.37 -64.68
C SER A 4 -71.72 -11.83 -65.02
N TRP A 5 -73.03 -12.12 -65.02
CA TRP A 5 -73.70 -13.14 -65.86
C TRP A 5 -73.28 -14.61 -65.60
N ARG A 6 -74.10 -15.51 -65.02
CA ARG A 6 -75.54 -15.75 -65.27
C ARG A 6 -75.92 -15.55 -66.74
N GLN A 7 -75.40 -16.39 -67.63
CA GLN A 7 -75.98 -16.53 -68.99
C GLN A 7 -76.44 -17.95 -69.26
N THR A 8 -77.71 -18.18 -68.92
CA THR A 8 -78.46 -19.39 -69.26
C THR A 8 -78.53 -19.59 -70.77
N ARG A 9 -77.93 -20.66 -71.30
CA ARG A 9 -78.37 -21.23 -72.58
C ARG A 9 -79.19 -22.49 -72.31
N ARG A 10 -80.48 -22.38 -72.63
CA ARG A 10 -81.51 -23.39 -72.37
C ARG A 10 -81.19 -24.68 -73.13
N MET A 11 -81.40 -25.83 -72.48
CA MET A 11 -81.62 -27.08 -73.20
C MET A 11 -82.83 -26.90 -74.12
N LYS A 12 -82.64 -26.99 -75.44
CA LYS A 12 -83.73 -27.30 -76.36
C LYS A 12 -83.77 -28.81 -76.54
N ARG A 13 -84.59 -29.47 -75.71
CA ARG A 13 -85.01 -30.85 -75.97
C ARG A 13 -86.03 -30.78 -77.12
N LEU A 14 -85.54 -30.88 -78.36
CA LEU A 14 -86.39 -31.13 -79.52
C LEU A 14 -86.45 -32.64 -79.75
N ALA A 15 -87.53 -33.24 -79.22
CA ALA A 15 -88.08 -34.44 -79.83
C ALA A 15 -88.80 -34.06 -81.15
N VAL A 16 -89.20 -35.07 -81.92
CA VAL A 16 -89.74 -34.97 -83.28
C VAL A 16 -88.63 -34.72 -84.34
N GLY A 17 -88.27 -35.72 -85.14
CA GLY A 17 -88.82 -37.08 -85.15
C GLY A 17 -88.05 -38.07 -86.00
N LEU A 18 -88.56 -39.30 -86.08
CA LEU A 18 -88.14 -40.27 -87.07
C LEU A 18 -88.42 -39.69 -88.46
N SER A 19 -87.39 -39.21 -89.15
CA SER A 19 -87.42 -38.98 -90.59
C SER A 19 -87.27 -40.32 -91.33
N THR A 20 -88.15 -41.27 -91.00
CA THR A 20 -88.41 -42.45 -91.81
C THR A 20 -89.21 -41.99 -93.02
N THR A 21 -88.54 -41.79 -94.15
CA THR A 21 -89.19 -41.41 -95.41
C THR A 21 -90.28 -42.43 -95.75
N PRO A 22 -91.53 -42.01 -96.02
CA PRO A 22 -92.66 -42.94 -96.26
C PRO A 22 -92.42 -43.94 -97.40
N GLU A 23 -91.49 -43.63 -98.31
CA GLU A 23 -91.08 -44.49 -99.42
C GLU A 23 -90.46 -45.81 -98.95
N TYR A 24 -89.71 -45.83 -97.84
CA TYR A 24 -89.03 -47.04 -97.37
C TYR A 24 -90.02 -48.10 -96.85
N ILE A 25 -91.06 -47.68 -96.12
CA ILE A 25 -92.14 -48.58 -95.68
C ILE A 25 -93.01 -49.02 -96.87
N LYS A 26 -93.21 -48.15 -97.86
CA LYS A 26 -93.92 -48.49 -99.12
C LYS A 26 -93.17 -49.52 -99.98
N TRP A 27 -91.85 -49.59 -99.88
CA TRP A 27 -91.01 -50.56 -100.60
C TRP A 27 -91.15 -51.97 -100.00
N LEU A 28 -91.13 -52.09 -98.67
CA LEU A 28 -91.26 -53.37 -97.96
C LEU A 28 -92.64 -54.04 -98.14
N GLY A 29 -93.70 -53.27 -98.36
CA GLY A 29 -95.06 -53.79 -98.56
C GLY A 29 -95.40 -54.32 -99.96
N ARG A 30 -94.45 -54.38 -100.90
CA ARG A 30 -94.72 -54.70 -102.33
C ARG A 30 -94.00 -55.94 -102.90
N ARG A 31 -93.92 -57.04 -102.15
CA ARG A 31 -93.78 -58.38 -102.78
C ARG A 31 -94.70 -59.41 -102.12
N VAL A 32 -95.65 -59.90 -102.91
CA VAL A 32 -96.51 -61.07 -102.62
C VAL A 32 -96.48 -61.98 -103.85
N ASN A 33 -96.10 -63.24 -103.59
CA ASN A 33 -96.27 -64.50 -104.33
C ASN A 33 -96.40 -64.57 -105.87
N GLY A 34 -95.58 -65.46 -106.46
CA GLY A 34 -96.05 -66.47 -107.41
C GLY A 34 -95.88 -67.86 -106.78
N ASN A 35 -96.91 -68.71 -106.82
CA ASN A 35 -96.94 -70.03 -106.16
C ASN A 35 -96.71 -71.18 -107.15
N ILE A 36 -96.06 -72.27 -106.72
CA ILE A 36 -96.38 -73.68 -107.10
C ILE A 36 -96.19 -74.57 -105.84
N PRO A 37 -97.02 -75.60 -105.57
CA PRO A 37 -97.01 -76.39 -104.33
C PRO A 37 -96.30 -77.77 -104.42
N ALA A 38 -96.20 -78.48 -103.28
CA ALA A 38 -95.68 -79.86 -103.08
C ALA A 38 -96.52 -80.94 -103.85
N PRO A 39 -96.03 -82.17 -104.15
CA PRO A 39 -95.37 -83.19 -103.29
C PRO A 39 -94.08 -83.82 -103.91
N GLY A 40 -93.44 -84.90 -103.43
CA GLY A 40 -93.55 -85.69 -102.18
C GLY A 40 -93.61 -87.24 -102.36
N GLN A 41 -92.96 -88.00 -101.45
CA GLN A 41 -92.92 -89.49 -101.29
C GLN A 41 -92.19 -90.34 -102.36
N GLY A 42 -91.40 -91.33 -101.90
CA GLY A 42 -91.01 -92.52 -102.70
C GLY A 42 -89.52 -92.87 -102.67
N ASP A 43 -89.14 -93.88 -101.88
CA ASP A 43 -87.83 -94.52 -101.96
C ASP A 43 -87.62 -95.22 -103.32
N ASN A 44 -86.37 -95.29 -103.79
CA ASN A 44 -85.66 -96.57 -103.93
C ASN A 44 -84.19 -96.38 -104.38
N GLN A 45 -83.35 -97.29 -103.91
CA GLN A 45 -81.94 -97.41 -104.30
C GLN A 45 -81.78 -97.65 -105.81
N LEU A 46 -80.69 -97.15 -106.40
CA LEU A 46 -79.55 -97.98 -106.83
C LEU A 46 -78.39 -97.14 -107.38
N VAL A 47 -77.20 -97.34 -106.80
CA VAL A 47 -75.86 -97.22 -107.41
C VAL A 47 -75.60 -96.06 -108.39
N GLU A 48 -74.88 -95.01 -107.97
CA GLU A 48 -73.71 -94.53 -108.75
C GLU A 48 -72.71 -93.63 -107.98
N LYS A 49 -71.46 -93.77 -108.41
CA LYS A 49 -70.30 -92.83 -108.41
C LYS A 49 -70.33 -91.57 -107.51
N HIS A 50 -69.28 -91.47 -106.69
CA HIS A 50 -68.43 -90.27 -106.51
C HIS A 50 -68.96 -88.93 -107.05
N VAL A 51 -69.67 -88.15 -106.22
CA VAL A 51 -69.86 -86.70 -106.48
C VAL A 51 -69.62 -85.89 -105.20
N HIS A 52 -68.73 -84.93 -105.34
CA HIS A 52 -68.36 -83.92 -104.35
C HIS A 52 -69.59 -83.03 -104.07
N VAL A 53 -70.08 -82.98 -102.82
CA VAL A 53 -71.28 -82.19 -102.46
C VAL A 53 -70.98 -80.69 -102.58
N VAL A 54 -71.56 -80.07 -103.61
CA VAL A 54 -71.38 -78.64 -103.92
C VAL A 54 -72.26 -77.79 -102.99
N PRO A 55 -71.70 -76.77 -102.31
CA PRO A 55 -72.49 -75.82 -101.51
C PRO A 55 -73.50 -75.04 -102.37
N SER A 56 -74.68 -74.76 -101.81
CA SER A 56 -75.70 -73.98 -102.50
C SER A 56 -75.39 -72.47 -102.53
N GLU A 57 -75.89 -71.74 -103.54
CA GLU A 57 -75.53 -70.34 -103.78
C GLU A 57 -75.80 -69.41 -102.57
N LEU A 58 -76.84 -69.68 -101.79
CA LEU A 58 -77.16 -68.93 -100.56
C LEU A 58 -76.12 -69.13 -99.45
N GLU A 59 -75.53 -70.33 -99.35
CA GLU A 59 -74.48 -70.65 -98.38
C GLU A 59 -73.19 -69.90 -98.74
N ILE A 60 -72.85 -69.81 -100.02
CA ILE A 60 -71.71 -69.05 -100.55
C ILE A 60 -71.89 -67.56 -100.23
N ILE A 61 -73.07 -66.98 -100.51
CA ILE A 61 -73.37 -65.58 -100.21
C ILE A 61 -73.30 -65.29 -98.70
N LYS A 62 -73.78 -66.22 -97.86
CA LYS A 62 -73.71 -66.09 -96.39
C LYS A 62 -72.26 -66.09 -95.89
N GLN A 63 -71.42 -67.02 -96.37
CA GLN A 63 -70.00 -67.08 -96.00
C GLN A 63 -69.22 -65.84 -96.47
N ASP A 64 -69.54 -65.30 -97.65
CA ASP A 64 -68.96 -64.04 -98.13
C ASP A 64 -69.39 -62.83 -97.30
N PHE A 65 -70.64 -62.80 -96.81
CA PHE A 65 -71.11 -61.76 -95.92
C PHE A 65 -70.43 -61.84 -94.55
N GLU A 66 -70.33 -63.03 -93.96
CA GLU A 66 -69.60 -63.28 -92.71
C GLU A 66 -68.11 -62.88 -92.85
N ARG A 67 -67.44 -63.28 -93.94
CA ARG A 67 -66.04 -62.87 -94.22
C ARG A 67 -65.89 -61.36 -94.28
N ARG A 68 -66.79 -60.65 -94.98
CA ARG A 68 -66.76 -59.17 -95.06
C ARG A 68 -67.05 -58.52 -93.70
N ASN A 69 -67.94 -59.10 -92.89
CA ASN A 69 -68.25 -58.57 -91.58
C ASN A 69 -67.04 -58.69 -90.63
N SER A 70 -66.36 -59.84 -90.60
CA SER A 70 -65.11 -60.01 -89.85
C SER A 70 -63.95 -59.16 -90.39
N GLU A 71 -63.94 -58.82 -91.69
CA GLU A 71 -62.98 -57.85 -92.23
C GLU A 71 -63.27 -56.42 -91.76
N LEU A 72 -64.55 -56.03 -91.65
CA LEU A 72 -64.97 -54.73 -91.11
C LEU A 72 -64.73 -54.64 -89.60
N GLU A 73 -65.00 -55.69 -88.84
CA GLU A 73 -64.72 -55.77 -87.40
C GLU A 73 -63.23 -55.55 -87.12
N ARG A 74 -62.33 -56.27 -87.82
CA ARG A 74 -60.88 -56.05 -87.69
C ARG A 74 -60.44 -54.63 -88.08
N LYS A 75 -61.08 -54.01 -89.07
CA LYS A 75 -60.80 -52.60 -89.44
C LYS A 75 -61.30 -51.62 -88.39
N ILE A 76 -62.43 -51.89 -87.75
CA ILE A 76 -62.92 -51.09 -86.62
C ILE A 76 -61.95 -51.23 -85.44
N GLU A 77 -61.57 -52.45 -85.08
CA GLU A 77 -60.60 -52.75 -84.00
C GLU A 77 -59.27 -52.02 -84.23
N GLN A 78 -58.67 -52.12 -85.43
CA GLN A 78 -57.46 -51.37 -85.80
C GLN A 78 -57.63 -49.85 -85.65
N ILE A 79 -58.75 -49.28 -86.12
CA ILE A 79 -59.01 -47.83 -85.99
C ILE A 79 -59.20 -47.43 -84.51
N GLU A 80 -59.77 -48.29 -83.68
CA GLU A 80 -59.90 -48.03 -82.25
C GLU A 80 -58.56 -48.11 -81.51
N GLU A 81 -57.68 -49.06 -81.87
CA GLU A 81 -56.29 -49.12 -81.40
C GLU A 81 -55.50 -47.88 -81.82
N GLU A 82 -55.52 -47.50 -83.10
CA GLU A 82 -54.86 -46.29 -83.62
C GLU A 82 -55.37 -45.02 -82.90
N ARG A 83 -56.68 -44.91 -82.67
CA ARG A 83 -57.28 -43.80 -81.91
C ARG A 83 -56.82 -43.78 -80.44
N MET A 84 -56.64 -44.94 -79.82
CA MET A 84 -56.14 -45.05 -78.45
C MET A 84 -54.66 -44.68 -78.36
N ASN A 85 -53.84 -45.13 -79.31
CA ASN A 85 -52.42 -44.78 -79.41
C ASN A 85 -52.23 -43.27 -79.61
N LEU A 86 -52.94 -42.66 -80.58
CA LEU A 86 -52.89 -41.21 -80.80
C LEU A 86 -53.33 -40.40 -79.57
N LYS A 87 -54.28 -40.92 -78.78
CA LYS A 87 -54.68 -40.28 -77.51
C LYS A 87 -53.56 -40.34 -76.47
N LEU A 88 -52.88 -41.48 -76.34
CA LEU A 88 -51.74 -41.63 -75.44
C LEU A 88 -50.59 -40.69 -75.84
N ASP A 89 -50.26 -40.61 -77.13
CA ASP A 89 -49.23 -39.69 -77.64
C ASP A 89 -49.56 -38.22 -77.31
N ILE A 90 -50.81 -37.80 -77.51
CA ILE A 90 -51.29 -36.46 -77.17
C ILE A 90 -51.15 -36.18 -75.66
N ASP A 91 -51.45 -37.17 -74.80
CA ASP A 91 -51.37 -37.00 -73.35
C ASP A 91 -49.90 -37.04 -72.85
N VAL A 92 -49.02 -37.82 -73.48
CA VAL A 92 -47.55 -37.78 -73.26
C VAL A 92 -46.99 -36.41 -73.63
N GLN A 93 -47.28 -35.89 -74.83
CA GLN A 93 -46.79 -34.57 -75.26
C GLN A 93 -47.28 -33.43 -74.35
N LYS A 94 -48.51 -33.50 -73.82
CA LYS A 94 -48.98 -32.54 -72.80
C LYS A 94 -48.14 -32.61 -71.53
N LEU A 95 -47.82 -33.82 -71.07
CA LEU A 95 -47.09 -34.05 -69.83
C LEU A 95 -45.63 -33.58 -69.95
N GLU A 96 -44.98 -33.87 -71.08
CA GLU A 96 -43.64 -33.37 -71.43
C GLU A 96 -43.62 -31.83 -71.52
N THR A 97 -44.55 -31.21 -72.26
CA THR A 97 -44.61 -29.75 -72.39
C THR A 97 -44.94 -29.05 -71.06
N GLU A 98 -45.68 -29.69 -70.15
CA GLU A 98 -45.86 -29.19 -68.79
C GLU A 98 -44.58 -29.34 -67.95
N GLY A 99 -43.85 -30.46 -68.07
CA GLY A 99 -42.54 -30.70 -67.47
C GLY A 99 -41.54 -29.61 -67.85
N LEU A 100 -41.33 -29.40 -69.16
CA LEU A 100 -40.48 -28.34 -69.71
C LEU A 100 -40.88 -26.94 -69.22
N ARG A 101 -42.19 -26.67 -69.03
CA ARG A 101 -42.68 -25.41 -68.44
C ARG A 101 -42.38 -25.27 -66.95
N LYS A 102 -42.35 -26.37 -66.19
CA LYS A 102 -41.93 -26.39 -64.77
C LYS A 102 -40.43 -26.15 -64.65
N GLU A 103 -39.62 -26.87 -65.41
CA GLU A 103 -38.16 -26.70 -65.45
C GLU A 103 -37.75 -25.28 -65.89
N LYS A 104 -38.37 -24.74 -66.96
CA LYS A 104 -38.13 -23.37 -67.41
C LYS A 104 -38.49 -22.30 -66.37
N ARG A 105 -39.48 -22.55 -65.50
CA ARG A 105 -39.79 -21.65 -64.37
C ARG A 105 -38.71 -21.74 -63.29
N LYS A 106 -38.36 -22.96 -62.85
CA LYS A 106 -37.30 -23.19 -61.86
C LYS A 106 -35.97 -22.58 -62.30
N ALA A 107 -35.50 -22.85 -63.51
CA ALA A 107 -34.25 -22.29 -64.04
C ALA A 107 -34.25 -20.75 -64.09
N LYS A 108 -35.44 -20.12 -64.26
CA LYS A 108 -35.58 -18.66 -64.23
C LYS A 108 -35.58 -18.10 -62.80
N GLU A 109 -36.11 -18.85 -61.83
CA GLU A 109 -36.04 -18.54 -60.40
C GLU A 109 -34.59 -18.65 -59.89
N ASP A 110 -33.90 -19.74 -60.22
CA ASP A 110 -32.48 -19.97 -59.91
C ASP A 110 -31.59 -18.84 -60.48
N LEU A 111 -31.80 -18.46 -61.76
CA LEU A 111 -31.13 -17.33 -62.40
C LEU A 111 -31.37 -15.99 -61.67
N ASN A 112 -32.60 -15.77 -61.19
CA ASN A 112 -32.93 -14.57 -60.42
C ASN A 112 -32.26 -14.57 -59.04
N SER A 113 -32.23 -15.71 -58.33
CA SER A 113 -31.52 -15.84 -57.06
C SER A 113 -30.04 -15.53 -57.24
N LEU A 114 -29.37 -16.22 -58.18
CA LEU A 114 -27.96 -16.01 -58.50
C LEU A 114 -27.65 -14.54 -58.83
N ARG A 115 -28.54 -13.85 -59.56
CA ARG A 115 -28.42 -12.42 -59.85
C ARG A 115 -28.55 -11.55 -58.60
N THR A 116 -29.39 -11.91 -57.63
CA THR A 116 -29.47 -11.20 -56.34
C THR A 116 -28.25 -11.47 -55.46
N ASP A 117 -27.75 -12.70 -55.42
CA ASP A 117 -26.58 -13.09 -54.63
C ASP A 117 -25.30 -12.45 -55.17
N TYR A 118 -25.13 -12.40 -56.49
CA TYR A 118 -24.03 -11.67 -57.12
C TYR A 118 -24.04 -10.16 -56.78
N LYS A 119 -25.23 -9.53 -56.81
CA LYS A 119 -25.37 -8.11 -56.39
C LYS A 119 -25.01 -7.92 -54.92
N ARG A 120 -25.47 -8.83 -54.05
CA ARG A 120 -25.20 -8.84 -52.61
C ARG A 120 -23.69 -8.94 -52.35
N LEU A 121 -23.02 -9.92 -52.97
CA LEU A 121 -21.58 -10.13 -52.88
C LEU A 121 -20.78 -8.90 -53.32
N ARG A 122 -21.13 -8.30 -54.47
CA ARG A 122 -20.48 -7.09 -54.99
C ARG A 122 -20.62 -5.89 -54.04
N LEU A 123 -21.74 -5.78 -53.32
CA LEU A 123 -21.92 -4.76 -52.28
C LEU A 123 -21.06 -5.08 -51.05
N SER A 124 -21.08 -6.32 -50.55
CA SER A 124 -20.26 -6.72 -49.40
C SER A 124 -18.75 -6.49 -49.62
N VAL A 125 -18.23 -6.80 -50.82
CA VAL A 125 -16.82 -6.54 -51.18
C VAL A 125 -16.48 -5.05 -51.15
N ARG A 126 -17.43 -4.17 -51.53
CA ARG A 126 -17.25 -2.71 -51.43
C ARG A 126 -17.31 -2.23 -49.99
N THR A 127 -18.29 -2.69 -49.21
CA THR A 127 -18.47 -2.31 -47.80
C THR A 127 -17.29 -2.76 -46.92
N ALA A 128 -16.72 -3.93 -47.19
CA ALA A 128 -15.54 -4.45 -46.49
C ALA A 128 -14.22 -3.75 -46.88
N GLY A 129 -14.24 -2.73 -47.74
CA GLY A 129 -13.03 -2.05 -48.23
C GLY A 129 -12.18 -2.89 -49.20
N LEU A 130 -12.55 -4.15 -49.46
CA LEU A 130 -11.86 -5.06 -50.38
C LEU A 130 -12.00 -4.67 -51.86
N GLY A 131 -12.96 -3.79 -52.17
CA GLY A 131 -13.14 -3.19 -53.50
C GLY A 131 -12.08 -2.16 -53.92
N LYS A 132 -11.03 -1.93 -53.11
CA LYS A 132 -9.85 -1.12 -53.46
C LYS A 132 -9.14 -1.68 -54.69
N THR A 133 -8.56 -0.80 -55.51
CA THR A 133 -7.72 -1.23 -56.65
C THR A 133 -6.35 -1.73 -56.18
N SER A 134 -5.69 -2.53 -57.00
CA SER A 134 -4.36 -3.08 -56.69
C SER A 134 -3.29 -1.99 -56.45
N GLU A 135 -3.44 -0.82 -57.07
CA GLU A 135 -2.58 0.35 -56.81
C GLU A 135 -2.80 0.97 -55.44
N GLN A 136 -4.06 1.11 -54.99
CA GLN A 136 -4.37 1.62 -53.66
C GLN A 136 -3.76 0.74 -52.57
N TRP A 137 -3.85 -0.59 -52.73
CA TRP A 137 -3.19 -1.54 -51.82
C TRP A 137 -1.65 -1.40 -51.85
N ARG A 138 -1.03 -1.22 -53.02
CA ARG A 138 0.43 -0.97 -53.11
C ARG A 138 0.83 0.32 -52.40
N GLN A 139 0.05 1.39 -52.57
CA GLN A 139 0.32 2.68 -51.93
C GLN A 139 0.17 2.57 -50.41
N GLU A 140 -0.91 1.99 -49.91
CA GLU A 140 -1.18 1.83 -48.48
C GLU A 140 -0.10 0.96 -47.79
N VAL A 141 0.34 -0.14 -48.43
CA VAL A 141 1.47 -0.94 -47.96
C VAL A 141 2.78 -0.13 -47.94
N GLN A 142 3.01 0.76 -48.90
CA GLN A 142 4.20 1.60 -48.92
C GLN A 142 4.15 2.71 -47.87
N GLU A 143 2.98 3.29 -47.62
CA GLU A 143 2.76 4.27 -46.54
C GLU A 143 2.94 3.63 -45.15
N GLU A 144 2.44 2.41 -44.94
CA GLU A 144 2.67 1.65 -43.71
C GLU A 144 4.14 1.23 -43.53
N LYS A 145 4.86 0.86 -44.60
CA LYS A 145 6.31 0.65 -44.53
C LYS A 145 7.04 1.91 -44.07
N VAL A 146 6.73 3.07 -44.65
CA VAL A 146 7.34 4.35 -44.24
C VAL A 146 6.94 4.74 -42.80
N LYS A 147 5.75 4.36 -42.32
CA LYS A 147 5.38 4.49 -40.89
C LYS A 147 6.22 3.56 -40.01
N ALA A 148 6.38 2.29 -40.40
CA ALA A 148 7.19 1.31 -39.68
C ALA A 148 8.66 1.76 -39.59
N ASP A 149 9.27 2.21 -40.69
CA ASP A 149 10.65 2.74 -40.71
C ASP A 149 10.83 3.96 -39.78
N ARG A 150 9.81 4.82 -39.66
CA ARG A 150 9.83 5.95 -38.71
C ARG A 150 9.71 5.50 -37.26
N TRP A 151 8.90 4.47 -36.98
CA TRP A 151 8.81 3.89 -35.64
C TRP A 151 10.09 3.16 -35.24
N GLU A 152 10.72 2.42 -36.16
CA GLU A 152 12.01 1.78 -35.94
C GLU A 152 13.10 2.80 -35.59
N LYS A 153 13.20 3.91 -36.36
CA LYS A 153 14.15 5.00 -36.03
C LYS A 153 13.92 5.58 -34.63
N ARG A 154 12.66 5.84 -34.25
CA ARG A 154 12.30 6.32 -32.90
C ARG A 154 12.64 5.30 -31.81
N PHE A 155 12.43 4.00 -32.08
CA PHE A 155 12.78 2.94 -31.16
C PHE A 155 14.30 2.87 -30.94
N GLN A 156 15.10 2.99 -32.00
CA GLN A 156 16.56 3.04 -31.91
C GLN A 156 17.07 4.30 -31.19
N GLU A 157 16.44 5.46 -31.38
CA GLU A 157 16.73 6.69 -30.61
C GLU A 157 16.41 6.53 -29.12
N ALA A 158 15.21 6.02 -28.80
CA ALA A 158 14.81 5.73 -27.42
C ALA A 158 15.75 4.70 -26.75
N GLN A 159 16.18 3.67 -27.48
CA GLN A 159 17.13 2.69 -26.96
C GLN A 159 18.52 3.32 -26.70
N LYS A 160 18.98 4.24 -27.54
CA LYS A 160 20.22 5.00 -27.30
C LYS A 160 20.10 5.91 -26.06
N GLN A 161 18.95 6.57 -25.88
CA GLN A 161 18.69 7.38 -24.69
C GLN A 161 18.62 6.53 -23.42
N ASN A 162 17.95 5.37 -23.43
CA ASN A 162 17.93 4.46 -22.28
C ASN A 162 19.35 3.99 -21.92
N LYS A 163 20.15 3.57 -22.91
CA LYS A 163 21.57 3.20 -22.69
C LYS A 163 22.44 4.35 -22.17
N PHE A 164 22.09 5.59 -22.48
CA PHE A 164 22.74 6.77 -21.92
C PHE A 164 22.32 6.98 -20.45
N PHE A 165 21.01 6.94 -20.15
CA PHE A 165 20.50 7.07 -18.79
C PHE A 165 20.96 5.95 -17.86
N GLU A 166 21.06 4.70 -18.34
CA GLU A 166 21.63 3.57 -17.60
C GLU A 166 23.09 3.83 -17.17
N ARG A 167 23.90 4.45 -18.06
CA ARG A 167 25.28 4.84 -17.74
C ARG A 167 25.32 5.94 -16.71
N SER A 168 24.59 7.04 -16.93
CA SER A 168 24.56 8.16 -15.97
C SER A 168 23.99 7.76 -14.60
N LEU A 169 23.06 6.80 -14.55
CA LEU A 169 22.57 6.24 -13.29
C LEU A 169 23.64 5.40 -12.57
N SER A 170 24.41 4.60 -13.31
CA SER A 170 25.55 3.84 -12.78
C SER A 170 26.68 4.75 -12.30
N GLU A 171 27.01 5.79 -13.08
CA GLU A 171 27.98 6.84 -12.71
C GLU A 171 27.55 7.54 -11.42
N SER A 172 26.30 8.03 -11.34
CA SER A 172 25.77 8.68 -10.13
C SER A 172 25.71 7.75 -8.91
N GLN A 173 25.42 6.46 -9.09
CA GLN A 173 25.46 5.49 -8.00
C GLN A 173 26.89 5.22 -7.52
N ASN A 174 27.87 5.15 -8.43
CA ASN A 174 29.29 5.04 -8.07
C ASN A 174 29.79 6.30 -7.33
N GLU A 175 29.47 7.50 -7.82
CA GLU A 175 29.80 8.78 -7.16
C GLU A 175 29.20 8.85 -5.74
N LYS A 176 27.96 8.42 -5.57
CA LYS A 176 27.28 8.35 -4.28
C LYS A 176 27.97 7.38 -3.32
N ASP A 177 28.41 6.21 -3.80
CA ASP A 177 29.11 5.23 -2.97
C ASP A 177 30.53 5.72 -2.61
N GLU A 178 31.22 6.44 -3.51
CA GLU A 178 32.49 7.13 -3.19
C GLU A 178 32.30 8.24 -2.14
N LEU A 179 31.29 9.09 -2.31
CA LEU A 179 30.94 10.11 -1.32
C LEU A 179 30.62 9.50 0.04
N LYS A 180 29.93 8.35 0.07
CA LYS A 180 29.62 7.63 1.29
C LYS A 180 30.88 7.06 1.98
N ALA A 181 31.87 6.60 1.21
CA ALA A 181 33.16 6.20 1.75
C ALA A 181 33.92 7.40 2.36
N ARG A 182 33.98 8.52 1.64
CA ARG A 182 34.62 9.77 2.14
C ARG A 182 33.93 10.31 3.40
N VAL A 183 32.60 10.19 3.52
CA VAL A 183 31.88 10.54 4.74
C VAL A 183 32.29 9.65 5.91
N ALA A 184 32.42 8.33 5.71
CA ALA A 184 32.89 7.42 6.76
C ALA A 184 34.32 7.72 7.22
N GLU A 185 35.23 8.07 6.30
CA GLU A 185 36.60 8.52 6.63
C GLU A 185 36.59 9.83 7.45
N LEU A 186 35.75 10.80 7.06
CA LEU A 186 35.59 12.06 7.79
C LEU A 186 34.99 11.84 9.18
N GLU A 187 33.97 10.99 9.29
CA GLU A 187 33.42 10.58 10.59
C GLU A 187 34.49 9.95 11.47
N GLU A 188 35.30 9.01 10.96
CA GLU A 188 36.38 8.40 11.74
C GLU A 188 37.41 9.43 12.23
N THR A 189 37.88 10.30 11.34
CA THR A 189 38.87 11.35 11.71
C THR A 189 38.31 12.35 12.73
N ILE A 190 37.01 12.69 12.67
CA ILE A 190 36.34 13.53 13.67
C ILE A 190 36.29 12.82 15.03
N HIS A 191 35.90 11.54 15.08
CA HIS A 191 35.89 10.77 16.32
C HIS A 191 37.30 10.64 16.92
N GLN A 192 38.32 10.39 16.09
CA GLN A 192 39.72 10.36 16.53
C GLN A 192 40.18 11.70 17.11
N TYR A 193 39.85 12.83 16.44
CA TYR A 193 40.19 14.17 16.93
C TYR A 193 39.49 14.51 18.25
N GLN A 194 38.18 14.24 18.35
CA GLN A 194 37.41 14.46 19.58
C GLN A 194 37.97 13.65 20.75
N ASN A 195 38.23 12.35 20.54
CA ASN A 195 38.85 11.49 21.55
C ASN A 195 40.22 12.02 21.99
N ARG A 196 41.07 12.42 21.04
CA ARG A 196 42.39 13.01 21.35
C ARG A 196 42.26 14.32 22.13
N ASN A 197 41.31 15.19 21.78
CA ASN A 197 41.11 16.45 22.48
C ASN A 197 40.65 16.23 23.92
N VAL A 198 39.65 15.36 24.14
CA VAL A 198 39.19 14.97 25.48
C VAL A 198 40.33 14.36 26.31
N VAL A 199 41.17 13.50 25.73
CA VAL A 199 42.34 12.94 26.42
C VAL A 199 43.35 14.03 26.81
N MET A 200 43.64 15.00 25.94
CA MET A 200 44.55 16.11 26.26
C MET A 200 43.98 17.04 27.35
N GLU A 201 42.69 17.35 27.31
CA GLU A 201 42.01 18.16 28.33
C GLU A 201 42.00 17.44 29.69
N LEU A 202 41.67 16.15 29.72
CA LEU A 202 41.71 15.33 30.93
C LEU A 202 43.14 15.24 31.49
N GLN A 203 44.16 15.04 30.65
CA GLN A 203 45.55 14.99 31.07
C GLN A 203 46.00 16.33 31.68
N ALA A 204 45.65 17.46 31.07
CA ALA A 204 45.93 18.79 31.61
C ALA A 204 45.22 19.04 32.95
N SER A 205 43.97 18.58 33.09
CA SER A 205 43.22 18.67 34.35
C SER A 205 43.86 17.82 35.46
N LEU A 206 44.37 16.63 35.13
CA LEU A 206 45.04 15.72 36.05
C LEU A 206 46.36 16.31 36.54
N SER A 207 47.19 16.88 35.65
CA SER A 207 48.41 17.58 36.05
C SER A 207 48.12 18.78 36.97
N ARG A 208 47.01 19.50 36.76
CA ARG A 208 46.57 20.59 37.64
C ARG A 208 46.13 20.08 39.02
N ILE A 209 45.38 18.98 39.08
CA ILE A 209 44.98 18.33 40.34
C ILE A 209 46.23 17.87 41.10
N GLU A 210 47.20 17.27 40.43
CA GLU A 210 48.44 16.82 41.06
C GLU A 210 49.30 17.98 41.58
N GLN A 211 49.37 19.10 40.84
CA GLN A 211 49.99 20.34 41.34
C GLN A 211 49.27 20.86 42.59
N MET A 212 47.93 20.91 42.58
CA MET A 212 47.13 21.33 43.73
C MET A 212 47.36 20.42 44.95
N LYS A 213 47.45 19.11 44.75
CA LYS A 213 47.77 18.13 45.80
C LYS A 213 49.09 18.46 46.48
N ARG A 214 50.17 18.69 45.71
CA ARG A 214 51.49 19.07 46.26
C ARG A 214 51.45 20.41 47.02
N THR A 215 50.63 21.37 46.59
CA THR A 215 50.46 22.63 47.34
C THR A 215 49.68 22.44 48.63
N VAL A 216 48.70 21.53 48.67
CA VAL A 216 47.98 21.18 49.90
C VAL A 216 48.91 20.45 50.87
N GLU A 217 49.66 19.45 50.42
CA GLU A 217 50.68 18.74 51.23
C GLU A 217 51.70 19.73 51.83
N GLY A 218 52.16 20.72 51.06
CA GLY A 218 53.05 21.78 51.56
C GLY A 218 52.41 22.70 52.60
N LEU A 219 51.11 23.02 52.46
CA LEU A 219 50.36 23.82 53.44
C LEU A 219 50.04 23.02 54.71
N GLU A 220 49.76 21.72 54.61
CA GLU A 220 49.57 20.82 55.75
C GLU A 220 50.85 20.72 56.60
N MET A 221 52.01 20.56 55.97
CA MET A 221 53.31 20.59 56.68
C MET A 221 53.59 21.94 57.35
N ALA A 222 53.20 23.05 56.72
CA ALA A 222 53.34 24.39 57.30
C ALA A 222 52.38 24.62 58.47
N LEU A 223 51.15 24.08 58.39
CA LEU A 223 50.17 24.10 59.48
C LEU A 223 50.68 23.31 60.70
N GLN A 224 51.14 22.08 60.51
CA GLN A 224 51.74 21.25 61.56
C GLN A 224 52.93 21.95 62.24
N ASN A 225 53.75 22.67 61.48
CA ASN A 225 54.85 23.47 62.04
C ASN A 225 54.34 24.64 62.90
N CYS A 226 53.25 25.30 62.48
CA CYS A 226 52.63 26.36 63.26
C CYS A 226 51.97 25.81 64.54
N GLU A 227 51.28 24.68 64.46
CA GLU A 227 50.68 23.97 65.60
C GLU A 227 51.73 23.63 66.66
N ALA A 228 52.82 22.95 66.28
CA ALA A 228 53.93 22.63 67.20
C ALA A 228 54.59 23.87 67.82
N ARG A 229 54.59 25.00 67.10
CA ARG A 229 55.12 26.28 67.61
C ARG A 229 54.13 26.99 68.55
N ILE A 230 52.83 26.80 68.37
CA ILE A 230 51.80 27.28 69.31
C ILE A 230 51.90 26.47 70.61
N GLU A 231 51.96 25.14 70.53
CA GLU A 231 52.14 24.25 71.70
C GLU A 231 53.39 24.59 72.53
N HIS A 232 54.51 24.92 71.87
CA HIS A 232 55.73 25.42 72.54
C HIS A 232 55.50 26.79 73.22
N LEU A 233 54.70 27.68 72.63
CA LEU A 233 54.44 28.99 73.22
C LEU A 233 53.50 28.88 74.42
N GLU A 234 52.44 28.07 74.33
CA GLU A 234 51.51 27.76 75.42
C GLU A 234 52.25 27.16 76.62
N THR A 235 53.07 26.12 76.41
CA THR A 235 53.86 25.51 77.50
C THR A 235 54.89 26.46 78.13
N ASN A 236 55.41 27.44 77.38
CA ASN A 236 56.26 28.49 77.93
C ASN A 236 55.47 29.58 78.67
N GLU A 237 54.26 29.92 78.22
CA GLU A 237 53.35 30.84 78.92
C GLU A 237 52.94 30.26 80.28
N ASP A 238 52.56 28.98 80.32
CA ASP A 238 52.28 28.24 81.55
C ASP A 238 53.47 28.31 82.53
N HIS A 239 54.69 28.02 82.05
CA HIS A 239 55.89 28.10 82.89
C HIS A 239 56.20 29.51 83.39
N GLN A 240 55.98 30.54 82.57
CA GLN A 240 56.13 31.94 83.00
C GLN A 240 55.06 32.34 84.02
N SER A 241 53.84 31.83 83.89
CA SER A 241 52.75 32.02 84.85
C SER A 241 53.10 31.41 86.21
N GLU A 242 53.63 30.18 86.24
CA GLU A 242 54.16 29.54 87.45
C GLU A 242 55.28 30.36 88.12
N GLN A 243 56.24 30.87 87.33
CA GLN A 243 57.32 31.72 87.85
C GLN A 243 56.78 33.05 88.41
N LEU A 244 55.80 33.67 87.75
CA LEU A 244 55.17 34.89 88.23
C LEU A 244 54.40 34.66 89.54
N HIS A 245 53.69 33.54 89.68
CA HIS A 245 53.05 33.17 90.94
C HIS A 245 54.08 32.96 92.07
N TYR A 246 55.19 32.27 91.80
CA TYR A 246 56.26 32.11 92.80
C TYR A 246 56.86 33.45 93.26
N LEU A 247 57.08 34.38 92.33
CA LEU A 247 57.59 35.72 92.64
C LEU A 247 56.55 36.59 93.36
N GLN A 248 55.26 36.50 92.99
CA GLN A 248 54.16 37.16 93.70
C GLN A 248 54.08 36.67 95.15
N ASP A 249 54.18 35.35 95.38
CA ASP A 249 54.24 34.77 96.72
C ASP A 249 55.47 35.23 97.50
N GLN A 250 56.62 35.44 96.84
CA GLN A 250 57.82 35.98 97.48
C GLN A 250 57.64 37.44 97.88
N VAL A 251 57.06 38.27 97.02
CA VAL A 251 56.73 39.67 97.31
C VAL A 251 55.73 39.74 98.46
N ALA A 252 54.65 38.96 98.43
CA ALA A 252 53.66 38.90 99.52
C ALA A 252 54.27 38.50 100.87
N ARG A 253 55.23 37.56 100.89
CA ARG A 253 56.02 37.22 102.09
C ARG A 253 56.89 38.40 102.56
N MET A 254 57.56 39.10 101.65
CA MET A 254 58.37 40.27 101.99
C MET A 254 57.53 41.44 102.50
N ASP A 255 56.37 41.70 101.89
CA ASP A 255 55.42 42.73 102.33
C ASP A 255 54.87 42.43 103.73
N HIS A 256 54.61 41.15 104.04
CA HIS A 256 54.22 40.73 105.39
C HIS A 256 55.33 40.99 106.42
N ILE A 257 56.57 40.57 106.13
CA ILE A 257 57.75 40.80 107.00
C ILE A 257 58.02 42.30 107.17
N MET A 258 57.92 43.09 106.10
CA MET A 258 58.11 44.53 106.13
C MET A 258 56.99 45.22 106.92
N GLY A 259 55.76 44.75 106.80
CA GLY A 259 54.63 45.19 107.64
C GLY A 259 54.86 44.92 109.12
N GLU A 260 55.32 43.73 109.49
CA GLU A 260 55.70 43.42 110.88
C GLU A 260 56.85 44.32 111.37
N ALA A 261 57.87 44.56 110.54
CA ALA A 261 58.99 45.43 110.89
C ALA A 261 58.56 46.90 111.07
N VAL A 262 57.62 47.40 110.26
CA VAL A 262 57.03 48.74 110.45
C VAL A 262 56.28 48.80 111.79
N VAL A 263 55.43 47.82 112.11
CA VAL A 263 54.71 47.77 113.40
C VAL A 263 55.68 47.69 114.59
N GLN A 264 56.80 46.95 114.46
CA GLN A 264 57.85 46.91 115.48
C GLN A 264 58.55 48.28 115.64
N ILE A 265 58.85 48.98 114.54
CA ILE A 265 59.44 50.32 114.58
C ILE A 265 58.47 51.32 115.20
N GLU A 266 57.19 51.27 114.86
CA GLU A 266 56.15 52.10 115.49
C GLU A 266 56.09 51.86 117.01
N GLY A 267 56.07 50.60 117.45
CA GLY A 267 56.13 50.24 118.87
C GLY A 267 57.40 50.72 119.59
N VAL A 268 58.57 50.69 118.92
CA VAL A 268 59.81 51.28 119.45
C VAL A 268 59.72 52.80 119.54
N VAL A 269 59.12 53.47 118.55
CA VAL A 269 58.90 54.92 118.56
C VAL A 269 57.94 55.34 119.69
N GLU A 270 56.84 54.61 119.91
CA GLU A 270 55.95 54.82 121.06
C GLU A 270 56.68 54.62 122.40
N HIS A 271 57.54 53.60 122.49
CA HIS A 271 58.33 53.35 123.69
C HIS A 271 59.35 54.47 123.95
N LEU A 272 60.01 54.98 122.91
CA LEU A 272 60.92 56.13 122.99
C LEU A 272 60.17 57.42 123.36
N GLN A 273 58.98 57.67 122.80
CA GLN A 273 58.12 58.80 123.22
C GLN A 273 57.76 58.70 124.70
N THR A 274 57.40 57.50 125.17
CA THR A 274 57.13 57.23 126.59
C THR A 274 58.36 57.50 127.45
N LEU A 275 59.56 57.09 127.00
CA LEU A 275 60.81 57.32 127.71
C LEU A 275 61.20 58.81 127.78
N VAL A 276 60.94 59.58 126.72
CA VAL A 276 61.13 61.04 126.70
C VAL A 276 60.20 61.71 127.73
N ILE A 277 58.92 61.33 127.77
CA ILE A 277 57.97 61.84 128.78
C ILE A 277 58.45 61.49 130.20
N GLN A 278 59.01 60.29 130.42
CA GLN A 278 59.60 59.93 131.72
C GLN A 278 60.85 60.74 132.06
N ALA A 279 61.70 61.05 131.07
CA ALA A 279 62.88 61.88 131.25
C ALA A 279 62.51 63.33 131.60
N ASP A 280 61.49 63.90 130.96
CA ASP A 280 60.96 65.23 131.28
C ASP A 280 60.39 65.28 132.72
N ILE A 281 59.64 64.25 133.13
CA ILE A 281 59.13 64.12 134.51
C ILE A 281 60.29 64.06 135.53
N LEU A 282 61.35 63.30 135.22
CA LEU A 282 62.55 63.22 136.07
C LEU A 282 63.33 64.54 136.10
N SER A 283 63.39 65.28 134.99
CA SER A 283 64.03 66.60 134.92
C SER A 283 63.34 67.60 135.85
N VAL A 284 62.01 67.72 135.77
CA VAL A 284 61.20 68.55 136.67
C VAL A 284 61.39 68.14 138.13
N LYS A 285 61.51 66.84 138.41
CA LYS A 285 61.76 66.35 139.77
C LYS A 285 63.14 66.78 140.28
N TYR A 286 64.18 66.72 139.45
CA TYR A 286 65.54 67.11 139.84
C TYR A 286 65.66 68.63 140.10
N GLU A 287 64.97 69.48 139.33
CA GLU A 287 64.89 70.92 139.62
C GLU A 287 64.24 71.18 140.99
N SER A 288 63.21 70.40 141.37
CA SER A 288 62.54 70.55 142.66
C SER A 288 63.39 70.12 143.88
N GLU A 289 64.26 69.12 143.73
CA GLU A 289 65.21 68.71 144.79
C GLU A 289 66.38 69.72 144.92
N LEU A 290 66.76 70.40 143.83
CA LEU A 290 67.82 71.42 143.86
C LEU A 290 67.44 72.65 144.71
N ASP A 291 66.17 73.08 144.67
CA ASP A 291 65.64 74.19 145.50
C ASP A 291 65.66 73.84 147.01
N GLN A 292 65.34 72.59 147.35
CA GLN A 292 65.52 72.09 148.73
C GLN A 292 66.99 72.05 149.15
N GLY A 293 67.90 71.69 148.23
CA GLY A 293 69.35 71.74 148.45
C GLY A 293 69.86 73.16 148.77
N GLN A 294 69.38 74.18 148.07
CA GLN A 294 69.73 75.58 148.34
C GLN A 294 69.18 76.09 149.70
N LYS A 295 67.98 75.67 150.10
CA LYS A 295 67.43 75.96 151.45
C LYS A 295 68.28 75.35 152.57
N LEU A 296 68.66 74.07 152.44
CA LEU A 296 69.52 73.38 153.42
C LEU A 296 70.92 74.01 153.50
N ALA A 297 71.51 74.40 152.38
CA ALA A 297 72.81 75.08 152.35
C ALA A 297 72.78 76.46 153.05
N SER A 298 71.63 77.14 153.05
CA SER A 298 71.44 78.42 153.74
C SER A 298 71.41 78.22 155.27
N LEU A 299 70.61 77.27 155.76
CA LEU A 299 70.54 76.90 157.18
C LEU A 299 71.90 76.42 157.73
N LEU A 300 72.67 75.65 156.95
CA LEU A 300 74.00 75.20 157.36
C LEU A 300 75.02 76.34 157.51
N ARG A 301 74.91 77.43 156.71
CA ARG A 301 75.75 78.62 156.93
C ARG A 301 75.37 79.35 158.21
N GLU A 302 74.08 79.43 158.52
CA GLU A 302 73.56 80.09 159.72
C GLU A 302 74.00 79.37 161.00
N ILE A 303 73.90 78.03 161.03
CA ILE A 303 74.46 77.19 162.11
C ILE A 303 75.97 77.39 162.25
N LYS A 304 76.71 77.47 161.14
CA LYS A 304 78.18 77.66 161.16
C LYS A 304 78.60 79.04 161.68
N VAL A 305 77.80 80.08 161.45
CA VAL A 305 78.01 81.43 162.03
C VAL A 305 77.72 81.42 163.54
N LEU A 306 76.72 80.67 164.00
CA LEU A 306 76.41 80.52 165.43
C LEU A 306 77.50 79.76 166.19
N SER A 307 78.05 78.67 165.65
CA SER A 307 79.15 77.93 166.30
C SER A 307 80.44 78.74 166.48
N VAL A 308 80.75 79.68 165.59
CA VAL A 308 81.95 80.54 165.73
C VAL A 308 81.76 81.65 166.78
N ARG A 309 80.53 81.89 167.25
CA ARG A 309 80.23 82.89 168.29
C ARG A 309 80.12 82.30 169.70
N ALA A 310 80.45 81.02 169.87
CA ALA A 310 80.28 80.24 171.11
C ALA A 310 81.60 79.66 171.67
N GLU A 311 82.75 80.22 171.32
CA GLU A 311 83.93 80.22 172.20
C GLU A 311 83.87 81.52 173.02
N PRO A 312 83.41 81.51 174.30
CA PRO A 312 84.15 80.85 175.38
C PRO A 312 83.29 80.19 176.50
N TYR A 313 83.90 79.24 177.23
CA TYR A 313 83.35 78.51 178.39
C TYR A 313 82.15 77.57 178.11
N LEU A 314 82.46 76.31 177.78
CA LEU A 314 81.91 75.11 178.44
C LEU A 314 82.67 73.84 177.99
#